data_AF-A0A3B0YXT0-F1
#
_entry.id   AF-A0A3B0YXT0-F1
#
_cell.length_a   1.000
_cell.length_b   1.000
_cell.length_c   1.000
_cell.angle_alpha   90.00
_cell.angle_beta   90.00
_cell.angle_gamma   90.00
#
_symmetry.space_group_name_H-M   'P 1'
#
loop_
_entity.id
_entity.type
_entity.pdbx_description
1 polymer ?
#
loop_
_entity_poly.entity_id
_entity_poly.type
_entity_poly.pdbx_seq_one_letter_code
_entity_poly.pdbx_strand_id
1 'polypeptide(L)' 'MVYKLSKKADEDFKNIYKYTYENHGEHQADKYTQSLEDCFLLISENQYYWSA' A
#
# COMPACT_ATOMS: atom_id res chain seq x y z
N MET A 1 -3.96 13.45 -5.09
CA MET A 1 -3.42 13.97 -3.80
C MET A 1 -2.28 13.05 -3.34
N VAL A 2 -1.36 13.50 -2.47
CA VAL A 2 -0.30 12.63 -1.92
C VAL A 2 -0.67 12.27 -0.49
N TYR A 3 -0.91 10.99 -0.19
CA TYR A 3 -1.11 10.51 1.17
C TYR A 3 0.20 10.51 1.95
N LYS A 4 0.13 10.54 3.29
CA LYS A 4 1.30 10.41 4.15
C LYS A 4 1.15 9.17 5.01
N LEU A 5 2.13 8.28 4.92
CA LEU A 5 2.23 7.14 5.82
C LEU A 5 2.90 7.57 7.12
N SER A 6 2.44 6.99 8.23
CA SER A 6 3.22 7.01 9.47
C SER A 6 4.50 6.18 9.27
N LYS A 7 5.51 6.38 10.12
CA LYS A 7 6.73 5.56 10.08
C LYS A 7 6.42 4.06 10.16
N LYS A 8 5.48 3.68 11.03
CA LYS A 8 5.05 2.29 11.19
C LYS A 8 4.39 1.76 9.92
N ALA A 9 3.51 2.53 9.29
CA ALA A 9 2.84 2.12 8.05
C ALA A 9 3.82 2.01 6.86
N ASP A 10 4.85 2.85 6.80
CA ASP A 10 5.93 2.74 5.81
C ASP A 10 6.78 1.46 6.02
N GLU A 11 7.08 1.13 7.27
CA GLU A 11 7.74 -0.13 7.64
C GLU A 11 6.87 -1.35 7.28
N ASP A 12 5.57 -1.30 7.60
CA ASP A 12 4.60 -2.34 7.25
C ASP A 12 4.55 -2.53 5.73
N PHE A 13 4.51 -1.45 4.96
CA PHE A 13 4.49 -1.47 3.50
C PHE A 13 5.74 -2.16 2.92
N LYS A 14 6.93 -1.85 3.44
CA LYS A 14 8.19 -2.49 3.05
C LYS A 14 8.22 -3.98 3.39
N ASN A 15 7.73 -4.35 4.58
CA ASN A 15 7.67 -5.73 5.02
C ASN A 15 6.71 -6.57 4.15
N ILE A 16 5.58 -5.98 3.74
CA ILE A 16 4.63 -6.61 2.82
C ILE A 16 5.28 -6.87 1.46
N TYR A 17 5.97 -5.88 0.88
CA TYR A 17 6.67 -6.06 -0.39
C TYR A 17 7.72 -7.17 -0.27
N LYS A 18 8.57 -7.11 0.75
CA LYS A 18 9.61 -8.11 1.00
C LYS A 18 9.02 -9.52 1.10
N TYR A 19 7.98 -9.70 1.91
CA TYR A 19 7.31 -10.99 2.05
C TYR A 19 6.77 -11.49 0.71
N THR A 20 6.11 -10.61 -0.04
CA THR A 20 5.52 -10.98 -1.34
C THR A 20 6.59 -11.35 -2.34
N TYR A 21 7.70 -10.61 -2.39
CA TYR A 21 8.84 -10.90 -3.24
C TYR A 21 9.45 -12.28 -2.91
N GLU A 22 9.71 -12.53 -1.62
CA GLU A 22 10.34 -13.79 -1.17
C GLU A 22 9.47 -15.02 -1.42
N ASN A 23 8.14 -14.89 -1.38
CA ASN A 23 7.22 -16.02 -1.46
C ASN A 23 6.53 -16.18 -2.83
N HIS A 24 6.40 -15.09 -3.59
CA HIS A 24 5.62 -15.05 -4.84
C HIS A 24 6.36 -14.42 -6.03
N GLY A 25 7.59 -13.94 -5.81
CA GLY A 25 8.42 -13.33 -6.84
C GLY A 25 8.12 -11.85 -7.09
N GLU A 26 9.07 -11.20 -7.76
CA GLU A 26 9.08 -9.76 -8.04
C GLU A 26 7.79 -9.27 -8.70
N HIS A 27 7.34 -9.94 -9.76
CA HIS A 27 6.16 -9.51 -10.51
C HIS A 27 4.89 -9.44 -9.64
N GLN A 28 4.72 -10.38 -8.70
CA GLN A 28 3.57 -10.36 -7.79
C GLN A 28 3.75 -9.28 -6.72
N ALA A 29 4.98 -9.05 -6.26
CA ALA A 29 5.29 -7.98 -5.31
C ALA A 29 4.99 -6.60 -5.89
N ASP A 30 5.43 -6.32 -7.11
CA ASP A 30 5.17 -5.06 -7.82
C ASP A 30 3.67 -4.83 -8.01
N LYS A 31 2.96 -5.85 -8.50
CA LYS A 31 1.52 -5.77 -8.72
C LYS A 31 0.76 -5.49 -7.43
N TYR A 32 1.15 -6.12 -6.33
CA TYR A 32 0.49 -5.94 -5.04
C TYR A 32 0.79 -4.57 -4.43
N THR A 33 2.05 -4.11 -4.53
CA THR A 33 2.46 -2.75 -4.15
C THR A 33 1.66 -1.69 -4.91
N GLN A 34 1.54 -1.81 -6.24
CA GLN A 34 0.74 -0.87 -7.02
C GLN A 34 -0.73 -0.85 -6.58
N SER A 35 -1.31 -2.02 -6.31
CA SER A 35 -2.70 -2.12 -5.85
C SER A 35 -2.93 -1.43 -4.50
N LEU A 36 -1.94 -1.49 -3.59
CA LEU A 36 -1.98 -0.79 -2.31
C LEU A 36 -1.83 0.73 -2.50
N GLU A 37 -0.93 1.19 -3.37
CA GLU A 37 -0.79 2.62 -3.70
C GLU A 37 -2.08 3.19 -4.28
N ASP A 38 -2.70 2.49 -5.23
CA ASP A 38 -3.99 2.88 -5.83
C ASP A 38 -5.08 3.00 -4.77
N CYS A 39 -5.12 2.06 -3.81
CA CYS A 39 -6.04 2.10 -2.69
C CYS A 39 -5.78 3.31 -1.78
N PHE A 40 -4.52 3.57 -1.40
CA PHE A 40 -4.17 4.72 -0.56
C PHE A 40 -4.49 6.06 -1.23
N LEU A 41 -4.24 6.17 -2.54
CA LEU A 41 -4.65 7.32 -3.33
C LEU A 41 -6.16 7.51 -3.29
N LEU A 42 -6.93 6.46 -3.57
CA LEU A 42 -8.40 6.50 -3.54
C LEU A 42 -8.90 6.99 -2.18
N ILE A 43 -8.40 6.42 -1.08
CA ILE A 43 -8.78 6.81 0.29
C ILE A 43 -8.44 8.27 0.56
N SER A 44 -7.26 8.72 0.13
CA SER A 44 -6.81 10.10 0.34
C SER A 44 -7.65 11.12 -0.41
N GLU A 45 -8.17 10.74 -1.58
CA GLU A 45 -9.01 11.60 -2.41
C GLU A 45 -10.48 11.56 -1.97
N ASN A 46 -10.86 10.54 -1.19
CA ASN A 46 -12.23 10.23 -0.81
C ASN A 46 -12.37 10.03 0.70
N GLN A 47 -11.90 11.02 1.47
CA GLN A 47 -11.82 10.97 2.95
C GLN A 47 -13.20 10.78 3.66
N TYR A 48 -14.31 10.82 2.92
CA TYR A 48 -15.67 10.54 3.41
C TYR A 48 -16.13 9.07 3.27
N TYR A 49 -15.37 8.17 2.62
CA TYR A 49 -15.78 6.77 2.44
C TYR A 49 -15.54 5.86 3.67
N TRP A 50 -14.88 6.38 4.72
CA TRP A 50 -14.57 5.63 5.94
C TRP A 50 -15.22 6.20 7.21
N SER A 51 -16.20 7.09 7.06
CA SER A 51 -17.14 7.42 8.14
C SER A 51 -18.35 6.48 8.04
N ALA A 52 -18.21 5.25 8.53
CA ALA A 52 -19.30 4.34 8.85
C ALA A 52 -19.32 4.09 10.35
#